data_AF-A0A2S9FH12-F1
#
_entry.id   AF-A0A2S9FH12-F1
#
_cell.length_a   1.000
_cell.length_b   1.000
_cell.length_c   1.000
_cell.angle_alpha   90.00
_cell.angle_beta   90.00
_cell.angle_gamma   90.00
#
_symmetry.space_group_name_H-M   'P 1'
#
loop_
_entity.id
_entity.type
_entity.pdbx_description
1 polymer ?
#
loop_
_entity_poly.entity_id
_entity_poly.type
_entity_poly.pdbx_seq_one_letter_code
_entity_poly.pdbx_strand_id
1 'polypeptide(L)' 'MGRMTGKIAFITGAARGQGRSHAVHLADEGADVFLVDIGADIATNVYPLASSADLDETVRLVEKSGRRA' A
#
# COMPACT_ATOMS: atom_id res chain seq x y z
N MET A 1 4.04 -19.58 -10.29
CA MET A 1 3.52 -18.22 -10.57
C MET A 1 2.52 -17.88 -9.48
N GLY A 2 2.66 -16.73 -8.82
CA GLY A 2 1.73 -16.30 -7.78
C GLY A 2 0.36 -15.95 -8.36
N ARG A 3 -0.70 -16.01 -7.54
CA ARG A 3 -2.11 -15.86 -7.96
C ARG A 3 -2.44 -14.48 -8.55
N MET A 4 -1.54 -13.52 -8.36
CA MET A 4 -1.69 -12.13 -8.77
C MET A 4 -0.76 -11.74 -9.93
N THR A 5 0.01 -12.68 -10.47
CA THR A 5 0.92 -12.45 -11.60
C THR A 5 0.19 -11.76 -12.76
N GLY A 6 0.71 -10.62 -13.21
CA GLY A 6 0.19 -9.85 -14.34
C GLY A 6 -1.05 -9.01 -14.04
N LYS A 7 -1.46 -8.91 -12.78
CA LYS A 7 -2.57 -8.05 -12.35
C LYS A 7 -2.06 -6.74 -11.76
N ILE A 8 -2.92 -5.73 -11.79
CA ILE A 8 -2.72 -4.46 -11.08
C ILE A 8 -3.80 -4.36 -10.00
N ALA A 9 -3.39 -4.12 -8.74
CA ALA A 9 -4.31 -3.95 -7.62
C ALA A 9 -4.39 -2.49 -7.17
N PHE A 10 -5.57 -1.90 -7.24
CA PHE A 10 -5.84 -0.55 -6.73
C PHE A 10 -6.27 -0.60 -5.26
N ILE A 11 -5.55 0.07 -4.37
CA ILE A 11 -5.70 -0.08 -2.92
C ILE A 11 -5.85 1.30 -2.28
N THR A 12 -6.98 1.53 -1.61
CA THR A 12 -7.22 2.71 -0.75
C THR A 12 -6.86 2.40 0.70
N GLY A 13 -6.42 3.40 1.48
CA GLY A 13 -5.96 3.18 2.85
C GLY A 13 -4.63 2.43 2.91
N ALA A 14 -3.80 2.57 1.87
CA ALA A 14 -2.60 1.78 1.66
C ALA A 14 -1.42 2.17 2.56
N ALA A 15 -1.47 3.32 3.24
CA ALA A 15 -0.30 3.85 3.92
C ALA A 15 0.12 2.99 5.12
N ARG A 16 -0.80 2.33 5.84
CA ARG A 16 -0.45 1.47 6.99
C ARG A 16 -1.47 0.36 7.26
N GLY A 17 -1.22 -0.44 8.30
CA GLY A 17 -2.18 -1.45 8.77
C GLY A 17 -2.56 -2.47 7.70
N GLN A 18 -3.86 -2.76 7.58
CA GLN A 18 -4.37 -3.77 6.65
C GLN A 18 -4.12 -3.40 5.18
N GLY A 19 -4.27 -2.13 4.79
CA GLY A 19 -4.02 -1.72 3.40
C GLY A 19 -2.57 -1.97 2.99
N ARG A 20 -1.60 -1.62 3.85
CA ARG A 20 -0.18 -1.97 3.64
C ARG A 20 0.05 -3.48 3.58
N SER A 21 -0.53 -4.23 4.52
CA SER A 21 -0.38 -5.69 4.55
C SER A 21 -0.88 -6.34 3.26
N HIS A 22 -2.02 -5.88 2.74
CA HIS A 22 -2.57 -6.37 1.48
C HIS A 22 -1.72 -5.94 0.28
N ALA A 23 -1.24 -4.70 0.23
CA ALA A 23 -0.35 -4.24 -0.84
C ALA A 23 0.90 -5.13 -0.96
N VAL A 24 1.58 -5.38 0.16
CA VAL A 24 2.78 -6.23 0.19
C VAL A 24 2.46 -7.67 -0.19
N HIS A 25 1.41 -8.27 0.39
CA HIS A 25 1.06 -9.65 0.08
C HIS A 25 0.65 -9.87 -1.39
N LEU A 26 -0.10 -8.91 -1.98
CA LEU A 26 -0.48 -8.97 -3.39
C LEU A 26 0.74 -8.79 -4.30
N ALA A 27 1.69 -7.94 -3.90
CA ALA A 27 2.96 -7.78 -4.61
C ALA A 27 3.81 -9.06 -4.58
N ASP A 28 3.91 -9.72 -3.41
CA ASP A 28 4.58 -11.03 -3.28
C ASP A 28 3.94 -12.10 -4.19
N GLU A 29 2.63 -12.00 -4.43
CA GLU A 29 1.87 -12.87 -5.34
C GLU A 29 1.97 -12.45 -6.82
N GLY A 30 2.72 -11.38 -7.13
CA GLY A 30 3.08 -10.97 -8.49
C GLY A 30 2.29 -9.80 -9.08
N ALA A 31 1.46 -9.10 -8.30
CA ALA A 31 0.77 -7.90 -8.78
C ALA A 31 1.66 -6.65 -8.72
N ASP A 32 1.50 -5.77 -9.70
CA ASP A 32 1.80 -4.36 -9.49
C ASP A 32 0.64 -3.72 -8.72
N VAL A 33 0.88 -2.62 -8.02
CA VAL A 33 -0.13 -1.98 -7.18
C VAL A 33 -0.26 -0.50 -7.52
N PHE A 34 -1.42 0.05 -7.21
CA PHE A 34 -1.67 1.49 -7.22
C PHE A 34 -2.16 1.88 -5.83
N LEU A 35 -1.33 2.62 -5.09
CA LEU A 35 -1.56 2.89 -3.67
C LEU A 35 -2.15 4.28 -3.47
N VAL A 36 -3.26 4.35 -2.74
CA VAL A 36 -3.95 5.60 -2.42
C VAL A 36 -4.18 5.69 -0.92
N ASP A 37 -3.81 6.82 -0.34
CA ASP A 37 -4.11 7.16 1.04
C ASP A 37 -4.25 8.68 1.18
N ILE A 38 -4.87 9.15 2.26
CA ILE A 38 -5.00 10.58 2.53
C ILE A 38 -3.66 11.20 2.94
N GLY A 39 -2.80 10.43 3.63
CA GLY A 39 -1.45 10.86 4.00
C GLY A 39 -1.40 12.09 4.92
N ALA A 40 -2.51 12.46 5.56
CA ALA A 40 -2.66 13.61 6.43
C ALA A 40 -3.79 13.42 7.45
N ASP A 41 -3.72 14.17 8.55
CA ASP A 41 -4.78 14.22 9.56
C ASP A 41 -6.02 14.96 9.07
N ILE A 42 -7.19 14.58 9.58
CA ILE A 42 -8.46 15.27 9.38
C ILE A 42 -9.01 15.78 10.71
N ALA A 43 -9.70 16.92 10.67
CA ALA A 43 -10.15 17.62 11.87
C ALA A 43 -11.07 16.79 12.80
N THR A 44 -11.79 15.82 12.24
CA THR A 44 -12.75 15.00 12.99
C THR A 44 -12.13 13.77 13.66
N ASN A 45 -10.84 13.48 13.43
CA ASN A 45 -10.21 12.29 13.97
C ASN A 45 -9.47 12.59 15.29
N VAL A 46 -9.69 11.75 16.30
CA VAL A 46 -9.16 11.96 17.66
C VAL A 46 -7.76 11.36 17.87
N TYR A 47 -7.12 10.90 16.80
CA TYR A 47 -5.77 10.33 16.82
C TYR A 47 -5.06 10.58 15.48
N PRO A 48 -3.71 10.48 15.43
CA PRO A 48 -2.97 10.65 14.18
C PRO A 48 -3.32 9.59 13.13
N LEU A 49 -3.68 10.05 11.94
CA LEU A 49 -3.82 9.26 10.72
C LEU A 49 -2.45 8.92 10.13
N ALA A 50 -2.47 8.17 9.03
CA ALA A 50 -1.26 7.86 8.31
C ALA A 50 -0.73 9.11 7.61
N SER A 51 0.60 9.28 7.63
CA SER A 51 1.30 10.34 6.93
C SER A 51 1.66 9.93 5.50
N SER A 52 2.09 10.88 4.69
CA SER A 52 2.67 10.57 3.37
C SER A 52 3.92 9.69 3.49
N ALA A 53 4.73 9.85 4.55
CA ALA A 53 5.89 9.01 4.81
C ALA A 53 5.52 7.54 5.11
N ASP A 54 4.33 7.29 5.67
CA ASP A 54 3.82 5.93 5.84
C ASP A 54 3.50 5.28 4.48
N LEU A 55 2.99 6.06 3.52
CA LEU A 55 2.75 5.58 2.17
C LEU A 55 4.05 5.27 1.44
N ASP A 56 5.08 6.11 1.59
CA ASP A 56 6.42 5.87 1.05
C ASP A 56 7.06 4.59 1.61
N GLU A 57 6.81 4.26 2.89
CA GLU A 57 7.21 2.96 3.44
C GLU A 57 6.49 1.82 2.74
N THR A 58 5.17 1.92 2.49
CA THR A 58 4.45 0.88 1.74
C THR A 58 5.02 0.72 0.33
N VAL A 59 5.34 1.81 -0.38
CA VAL A 59 6.02 1.75 -1.69
C VAL A 59 7.33 0.97 -1.59
N ARG A 60 8.21 1.33 -0.66
CA ARG A 60 9.48 0.62 -0.45
C ARG A 60 9.31 -0.86 -0.13
N LEU A 61 8.26 -1.24 0.60
CA LEU A 61 7.98 -2.63 0.91
C LEU A 61 7.49 -3.42 -0.30
N VAL A 62 6.66 -2.82 -1.15
CA VAL A 62 6.20 -3.44 -2.40
C VAL A 62 7.36 -3.61 -3.40
N GLU A 63 8.22 -2.60 -3.52
CA GLU A 63 9.36 -2.63 -4.44
C GLU A 63 10.38 -3.73 -4.05
N LYS A 64 10.46 -4.12 -2.78
CA LYS A 64 11.27 -5.27 -2.34
C LYS A 64 10.81 -6.60 -2.95
N SER A 65 9.53 -6.74 -3.28
CA SER A 65 8.98 -7.89 -3.99
C SER A 65 9.25 -7.81 -5.51
N GLY A 66 10.00 -6.80 -5.96
CA GLY A 66 10.33 -6.55 -7.36
C GLY A 66 9.13 -6.14 -8.20
N ARG A 67 8.08 -5.62 -7.56
CA ARG A 67 6.84 -5.11 -8.19
C ARG A 67 6.82 -3.59 -8.18
N ARG A 68 5.99 -3.01 -9.03
CA ARG A 68 5.79 -1.55 -9.10
C ARG A 68 4.66 -1.10 -8.17
N ALA A 69 4.86 0.03 -7.52
CA ALA A 69 3.85 0.77 -6.77
C ALA A 69 3.64 2.18 -7.35
#